data_AF-A0A534RMF5-F1
#
_entry.id   AF-A0A534RMF5-F1
#
_cell.length_a   1.000
_cell.length_b   1.000
_cell.length_c   1.000
_cell.angle_alpha   90.00
_cell.angle_beta   90.00
_cell.angle_gamma   90.00
#
_symmetry.space_group_name_H-M   'P 1'
#
loop_
_entity.id
_entity.type
_entity.pdbx_description
1 polymer ?
#
loop_
_entity_poly.entity_id
_entity_poly.type
_entity_poly.pdbx_seq_one_letter_code
_entity_poly.pdbx_strand_id
1 'polypeptide(L)'
;WPMFDRLWAVIQETGLPITFHISTGRDPRAARKDGGAVINYVAHALAPTVEPVACMCASGVFERFPQLRFAGIECGIGWLAWALEAMDEAYKKHHMWAFPKLKLLPSEYFRLHGAASFQEDQVGLDLAIKYNLVDNILWANDYPHHEGSWPHSAQAIERTMGDLTDAQRARILGFNAVRLFKFNAPA
;
A
#
# COMPACT_ATOMS: atom_id res chain seq x y z
N TRP A 1 -8.56 10.04 -13.98
CA TRP A 1 -9.09 9.04 -14.91
C TRP A 1 -10.62 9.01 -14.92
N PRO A 2 -11.28 10.00 -15.54
CA PRO A 2 -12.75 10.07 -15.54
C PRO A 2 -13.43 8.87 -16.23
N MET A 3 -12.74 8.20 -17.15
CA MET A 3 -13.25 7.01 -17.84
C MET A 3 -13.63 5.86 -16.89
N PHE A 4 -13.02 5.80 -15.70
CA PHE A 4 -13.32 4.78 -14.69
C PHE A 4 -14.34 5.24 -13.64
N ASP A 5 -14.91 6.45 -13.73
CA ASP A 5 -15.80 6.98 -12.70
C ASP A 5 -17.06 6.12 -12.49
N ARG A 6 -17.56 5.44 -13.53
CA ARG A 6 -18.65 4.45 -13.38
C ARG A 6 -18.23 3.25 -12.54
N LEU A 7 -17.00 2.77 -12.70
CA LEU A 7 -16.45 1.67 -11.90
C LEU A 7 -16.26 2.12 -10.45
N TRP A 8 -15.69 3.31 -10.24
CA TRP A 8 -15.47 3.90 -8.92
C TRP A 8 -16.78 4.12 -8.15
N ALA A 9 -17.83 4.59 -8.83
CA ALA A 9 -19.16 4.72 -8.24
C ALA A 9 -19.69 3.38 -7.71
N VAL A 10 -19.67 2.33 -8.55
CA VAL A 10 -20.16 1.00 -8.17
C VAL A 10 -19.32 0.38 -7.05
N ILE A 11 -17.99 0.49 -7.11
CA ILE A 11 -17.12 -0.03 -6.05
C ILE A 11 -17.43 0.68 -4.72
N GLN A 12 -17.59 2.00 -4.75
CA GLN A 12 -17.94 2.76 -3.55
C GLN A 12 -19.27 2.30 -2.93
N GLU A 13 -20.27 2.01 -3.75
CA GLU A 13 -21.58 1.49 -3.29
C GLU A 13 -21.47 0.15 -2.54
N THR A 14 -20.52 -0.70 -2.92
CA THR A 14 -20.27 -1.96 -2.19
C THR A 14 -19.65 -1.74 -0.82
N GLY A 15 -19.00 -0.58 -0.61
CA GLY A 15 -18.24 -0.29 0.59
C GLY A 15 -17.00 -1.17 0.77
N LEU A 16 -16.56 -1.91 -0.27
CA LEU A 16 -15.36 -2.73 -0.29
C LEU A 16 -14.14 -1.94 -0.81
N PRO A 17 -12.92 -2.28 -0.36
CA PRO A 17 -11.70 -1.65 -0.84
C PRO A 17 -11.25 -2.21 -2.20
N ILE A 18 -10.47 -1.41 -2.92
CA ILE A 18 -9.75 -1.84 -4.13
C ILE A 18 -8.39 -2.39 -3.72
N THR A 19 -7.99 -3.55 -4.23
CA THR A 19 -6.66 -4.12 -3.95
C THR A 19 -5.81 -4.17 -5.22
N PHE A 20 -4.62 -3.59 -5.17
CA PHE A 20 -3.61 -3.68 -6.23
C PHE A 20 -2.53 -4.66 -5.78
N HIS A 21 -2.49 -5.82 -6.41
CA HIS A 21 -1.50 -6.85 -6.08
C HIS A 21 -0.23 -6.67 -6.90
N ILE A 22 0.93 -6.80 -6.27
CA ILE A 22 2.23 -6.70 -6.92
C ILE A 22 2.32 -7.66 -8.12
N SER A 23 3.16 -7.32 -9.11
CA SER A 23 3.43 -8.19 -10.28
C SER A 23 2.21 -8.55 -11.16
N THR A 24 1.09 -7.83 -11.06
CA THR A 24 -0.10 -8.06 -11.89
C THR A 24 -0.25 -7.03 -13.02
N GLY A 25 -0.87 -7.44 -14.14
CA GLY A 25 -1.13 -6.57 -15.30
C GLY A 25 0.02 -6.42 -16.29
N ARG A 26 1.28 -6.69 -15.88
CA ARG A 26 2.46 -6.72 -16.76
C ARG A 26 3.43 -7.80 -16.28
N ASP A 27 4.05 -8.54 -17.21
CA ASP A 27 5.07 -9.54 -16.86
C ASP A 27 6.28 -8.85 -16.19
N PRO A 28 6.60 -9.17 -14.92
CA PRO A 28 7.70 -8.54 -14.19
C PRO A 28 9.08 -9.07 -14.62
N ARG A 29 9.16 -10.12 -15.45
CA ARG A 29 10.42 -10.79 -15.82
C ARG A 29 11.16 -10.12 -16.98
N ALA A 30 11.40 -8.82 -16.85
CA ALA A 30 12.10 -8.06 -17.88
C ALA A 30 13.62 -8.30 -17.86
N ALA A 31 14.23 -8.48 -16.68
CA ALA A 31 15.64 -8.86 -16.56
C ALA A 31 15.82 -10.38 -16.71
N ARG A 32 16.81 -10.79 -17.49
CA ARG A 32 17.13 -12.20 -17.78
C ARG A 32 18.58 -12.50 -17.43
N LYS A 33 18.85 -13.78 -17.11
CA LYS A 33 20.18 -14.31 -16.75
C LYS A 33 20.72 -13.69 -15.46
N ASP A 34 21.85 -12.98 -15.55
CA ASP A 34 22.64 -12.51 -14.42
C ASP A 34 21.81 -11.56 -13.54
N GLY A 35 21.61 -11.96 -12.27
CA GLY A 35 20.84 -11.18 -11.30
C GLY A 35 19.34 -11.09 -11.57
N GLY A 36 18.80 -11.78 -12.59
CA GLY A 36 17.43 -11.59 -13.06
C GLY A 36 16.37 -11.74 -11.96
N ALA A 37 16.47 -12.76 -11.09
CA ALA A 37 15.54 -12.96 -9.99
C ALA A 37 15.48 -11.75 -9.03
N VAL A 38 16.65 -11.24 -8.63
CA VAL A 38 16.77 -10.10 -7.70
C VAL A 38 16.29 -8.81 -8.36
N ILE A 39 16.71 -8.54 -9.59
CA ILE A 39 16.31 -7.33 -10.32
C ILE A 39 14.80 -7.30 -10.54
N ASN A 40 14.22 -8.44 -10.95
CA ASN A 40 12.78 -8.52 -11.20
C ASN A 40 11.98 -8.34 -9.90
N TYR A 41 12.42 -8.92 -8.79
CA TYR A 41 11.75 -8.76 -7.49
C TYR A 41 11.83 -7.32 -6.97
N VAL A 42 13.01 -6.70 -7.00
CA VAL A 42 13.21 -5.37 -6.41
C VAL A 42 12.61 -4.25 -7.27
N ALA A 43 12.79 -4.30 -8.60
CA ALA A 43 12.45 -3.17 -9.47
C ALA A 43 11.16 -3.39 -10.26
N HIS A 44 10.99 -4.56 -10.85
CA HIS A 44 9.90 -4.78 -11.81
C HIS A 44 8.61 -5.27 -11.18
N ALA A 45 8.69 -6.04 -10.09
CA ALA A 45 7.52 -6.50 -9.35
C ALA A 45 6.79 -5.31 -8.71
N LEU A 46 7.53 -4.41 -8.05
CA LEU A 46 6.98 -3.29 -7.30
C LEU A 46 6.38 -2.19 -8.19
N ALA A 47 6.94 -1.94 -9.37
CA ALA A 47 6.52 -0.85 -10.24
C ALA A 47 5.00 -0.85 -10.57
N PRO A 48 4.37 -2.00 -10.91
CA PRO A 48 2.92 -2.14 -11.05
C PRO A 48 2.08 -1.75 -9.83
N THR A 49 2.66 -1.60 -8.63
CA THR A 49 1.93 -1.13 -7.43
C THR A 49 2.12 0.35 -7.18
N VAL A 50 3.34 0.88 -7.36
CA VAL A 50 3.65 2.30 -7.11
C VAL A 50 2.81 3.23 -7.99
N GLU A 51 2.68 2.89 -9.27
CA GLU A 51 1.93 3.73 -10.22
C GLU A 51 0.43 3.83 -9.88
N PRO A 52 -0.31 2.74 -9.61
CA PRO A 52 -1.68 2.83 -9.11
C PRO A 52 -1.82 3.63 -7.82
N VAL A 53 -0.93 3.46 -6.84
CA VAL A 53 -0.98 4.24 -5.59
C VAL A 53 -0.88 5.74 -5.88
N ALA A 54 0.09 6.13 -6.73
CA ALA A 54 0.24 7.52 -7.13
C ALA A 54 -0.98 8.03 -7.91
N CYS A 55 -1.53 7.22 -8.81
CA CYS A 55 -2.75 7.54 -9.54
C CYS A 55 -3.96 7.77 -8.62
N MET A 56 -4.16 6.91 -7.62
CA MET A 56 -5.24 7.05 -6.65
C MET A 56 -5.10 8.36 -5.86
N CYS A 57 -3.89 8.68 -5.40
CA CYS A 57 -3.64 9.87 -4.57
C CYS A 57 -3.66 11.18 -5.35
N ALA A 58 -3.23 11.18 -6.62
CA ALA A 58 -3.05 12.40 -7.40
C ALA A 58 -4.22 12.73 -8.36
N SER A 59 -5.07 11.77 -8.71
CA SER A 59 -6.08 11.95 -9.78
C SER A 59 -7.39 12.63 -9.35
N GLY A 60 -7.50 13.03 -8.08
CA GLY A 60 -8.72 13.59 -7.50
C GLY A 60 -9.88 12.61 -7.36
N VAL A 61 -9.63 11.30 -7.49
CA VAL A 61 -10.68 10.26 -7.38
C VAL A 61 -11.34 10.29 -6.01
N PHE A 62 -10.59 10.53 -4.93
CA PHE A 62 -11.13 10.62 -3.58
C PHE A 62 -11.95 11.88 -3.31
N GLU A 63 -11.79 12.95 -4.10
CA GLU A 63 -12.69 14.10 -4.01
C GLU A 63 -14.04 13.83 -4.65
N ARG A 64 -14.07 12.99 -5.69
CA ARG A 64 -15.31 12.55 -6.36
C ARG A 64 -15.98 11.40 -5.60
N PHE A 65 -15.18 10.52 -5.01
CA PHE A 65 -15.59 9.30 -4.33
C PHE A 65 -14.91 9.17 -2.95
N PRO A 66 -15.35 9.96 -1.96
CA PRO A 66 -14.68 10.09 -0.65
C PRO A 66 -14.78 8.85 0.24
N GLN A 67 -15.61 7.87 -0.10
CA GLN A 67 -15.73 6.64 0.67
C GLN A 67 -14.87 5.51 0.10
N LEU A 68 -14.25 5.69 -1.07
CA LEU A 68 -13.32 4.71 -1.61
C LEU A 68 -12.14 4.49 -0.66
N ARG A 69 -11.68 3.24 -0.64
CA ARG A 69 -10.50 2.78 0.05
C ARG A 69 -9.71 1.88 -0.88
N PHE A 70 -8.40 1.82 -0.68
CA PHE A 70 -7.55 0.93 -1.48
C PHE A 70 -6.41 0.36 -0.66
N ALA A 71 -5.81 -0.73 -1.14
CA ALA A 71 -4.58 -1.27 -0.60
C ALA A 71 -3.62 -1.77 -1.69
N GLY A 72 -2.32 -1.51 -1.52
CA GLY A 72 -1.27 -2.25 -2.21
C GLY A 72 -1.01 -3.57 -1.48
N ILE A 73 -1.06 -4.70 -2.18
CA ILE A 73 -0.90 -6.04 -1.60
C ILE A 73 0.42 -6.64 -2.06
N GLU A 74 1.12 -7.26 -1.11
CA GLU A 74 2.43 -7.91 -1.28
C GLU A 74 3.52 -6.96 -1.79
N CYS A 75 3.39 -5.65 -1.50
CA CYS A 75 4.27 -4.63 -2.07
C CYS A 75 5.38 -4.15 -1.14
N GLY A 76 5.47 -4.71 0.06
CA GLY A 76 6.28 -4.15 1.14
C GLY A 76 5.80 -2.74 1.52
N ILE A 77 6.47 -2.14 2.50
CA ILE A 77 6.10 -0.85 3.07
C ILE A 77 7.28 0.13 3.16
N GLY A 78 8.52 -0.32 2.96
CA GLY A 78 9.73 0.53 3.00
C GLY A 78 9.74 1.70 2.00
N TRP A 79 9.11 1.52 0.84
CA TRP A 79 9.04 2.56 -0.19
C TRP A 79 7.99 3.64 0.10
N LEU A 80 7.02 3.37 0.99
CA LEU A 80 5.85 4.24 1.18
C LEU A 80 6.23 5.62 1.69
N ALA A 81 7.08 5.71 2.71
CA ALA A 81 7.46 7.00 3.28
C ALA A 81 8.09 7.92 2.22
N TRP A 82 9.02 7.37 1.43
CA TRP A 82 9.62 8.09 0.31
C TRP A 82 8.58 8.48 -0.74
N ALA A 83 7.71 7.57 -1.17
CA ALA A 83 6.73 7.87 -2.21
C ALA A 83 5.74 8.95 -1.77
N LEU A 84 5.34 8.96 -0.50
CA LEU A 84 4.47 9.99 0.06
C LEU A 84 5.13 11.38 0.03
N GLU A 85 6.39 11.48 0.45
CA GLU A 85 7.16 12.73 0.33
C GLU A 85 7.34 13.14 -1.13
N ALA A 86 7.73 12.19 -2.00
CA ALA A 86 7.98 12.44 -3.41
C ALA A 86 6.72 12.91 -4.16
N MET A 87 5.55 12.35 -3.86
CA MET A 87 4.28 12.81 -4.44
C MET A 87 3.94 14.24 -4.01
N ASP A 88 4.11 14.57 -2.73
CA ASP A 88 3.85 15.92 -2.23
C ASP A 88 4.84 16.94 -2.80
N GLU A 89 6.11 16.56 -2.88
CA GLU A 89 7.16 17.36 -3.50
C GLU A 89 6.85 17.62 -4.98
N ALA A 90 6.52 16.58 -5.74
CA ALA A 90 6.15 16.70 -7.15
C ALA A 90 4.92 17.61 -7.32
N TYR A 91 3.90 17.44 -6.48
CA TYR A 91 2.68 18.25 -6.52
C TYR A 91 2.96 19.74 -6.25
N LYS A 92 3.86 20.05 -5.30
CA LYS A 92 4.25 21.43 -4.97
C LYS A 92 5.21 22.04 -5.99
N LYS A 93 6.27 21.34 -6.35
CA LYS A 93 7.32 21.85 -7.25
C LYS A 93 6.84 21.94 -8.69
N HIS A 94 6.09 20.94 -9.15
CA HIS A 94 5.50 20.94 -10.49
C HIS A 94 4.08 21.50 -10.50
N HIS A 95 3.75 22.41 -9.56
CA HIS A 95 2.39 22.95 -9.42
C HIS A 95 1.83 23.55 -10.73
N MET A 96 2.64 24.04 -11.66
CA MET A 96 2.14 24.52 -12.96
C MET A 96 1.55 23.40 -13.83
N TRP A 97 1.92 22.14 -13.61
CA TRP A 97 1.48 20.95 -14.36
C TRP A 97 0.71 19.94 -13.51
N ALA A 98 0.67 20.14 -12.18
CA ALA A 98 -0.09 19.30 -11.28
C ALA A 98 -1.60 19.55 -11.44
N PHE A 99 -2.26 18.72 -12.24
CA PHE A 99 -3.70 18.73 -12.45
C PHE A 99 -4.32 17.33 -12.27
N PRO A 100 -5.51 17.22 -11.67
CA PRO A 100 -6.35 18.32 -11.17
C PRO A 100 -5.75 19.00 -9.93
N LYS A 101 -6.26 20.20 -9.59
CA LYS A 101 -5.97 20.81 -8.30
C LYS A 101 -6.74 20.08 -7.21
N LEU A 102 -6.00 19.58 -6.23
CA LEU A 102 -6.47 18.85 -5.08
C LEU A 102 -6.58 19.75 -3.86
N LYS A 103 -7.56 19.47 -3.00
CA LYS A 103 -7.80 20.13 -1.72
C LYS A 103 -6.80 19.72 -0.65
N LEU A 104 -6.35 18.47 -0.70
CA LEU A 104 -5.31 17.92 0.18
C LEU A 104 -4.07 17.56 -0.66
N LEU A 105 -2.93 17.41 0.01
CA LEU A 105 -1.75 16.84 -0.61
C LEU A 105 -1.98 15.36 -0.94
N PRO A 106 -1.34 14.82 -2.00
CA PRO A 106 -1.42 13.41 -2.33
C PRO A 106 -1.16 12.47 -1.14
N SER A 107 -0.19 12.79 -0.29
CA SER A 107 0.15 11.97 0.88
C SER A 107 -0.94 11.93 1.95
N GLU A 108 -1.78 12.96 2.03
CA GLU A 108 -2.92 13.02 2.95
C GLU A 108 -4.05 12.11 2.45
N TYR A 109 -4.28 12.04 1.14
CA TYR A 109 -5.21 11.07 0.57
C TYR A 109 -4.78 9.63 0.84
N PHE A 110 -3.48 9.32 0.73
CA PHE A 110 -3.00 7.99 1.12
C PHE A 110 -3.31 7.68 2.59
N ARG A 111 -3.04 8.62 3.51
CA ARG A 111 -3.32 8.42 4.94
C ARG A 111 -4.79 8.17 5.24
N LEU A 112 -5.68 8.88 4.54
CA LEU A 112 -7.13 8.76 4.74
C LEU A 112 -7.74 7.52 4.08
N HIS A 113 -7.21 7.08 2.93
CA HIS A 113 -7.87 6.11 2.06
C HIS A 113 -7.08 4.82 1.80
N GLY A 114 -5.76 4.86 1.97
CA GLY A 114 -4.83 3.82 1.54
C GLY A 114 -4.35 2.93 2.67
N ALA A 115 -3.96 1.73 2.30
CA ALA A 115 -3.10 0.86 3.08
C ALA A 115 -2.06 0.17 2.17
N ALA A 116 -1.04 -0.46 2.75
CA ALA A 116 -0.19 -1.38 2.02
C ALA A 116 0.21 -2.57 2.89
N SER A 117 0.37 -3.74 2.27
CA SER A 117 0.71 -4.97 2.98
C SER A 117 2.17 -5.36 2.83
N PHE A 118 2.66 -6.08 3.82
CA PHE A 118 4.02 -6.60 3.88
C PHE A 118 4.07 -7.93 4.65
N GLN A 119 5.16 -8.67 4.45
CA GLN A 119 5.55 -9.82 5.26
C GLN A 119 6.62 -9.40 6.29
N GLU A 120 7.89 -9.49 5.93
CA GLU A 120 9.03 -9.05 6.74
C GLU A 120 9.68 -7.83 6.09
N ASP A 121 9.58 -6.67 6.72
CA ASP A 121 10.12 -5.39 6.19
C ASP A 121 10.51 -4.46 7.34
N GLN A 122 11.66 -4.71 7.98
CA GLN A 122 12.11 -3.93 9.13
C GLN A 122 12.27 -2.44 8.78
N VAL A 123 12.85 -2.15 7.62
CA VAL A 123 13.05 -0.77 7.15
C VAL A 123 11.71 -0.05 7.03
N GLY A 124 10.70 -0.72 6.46
CA GLY A 124 9.38 -0.14 6.34
C GLY A 124 8.62 -0.02 7.65
N LEU A 125 8.83 -0.92 8.62
CA LEU A 125 8.30 -0.75 9.98
C LEU A 125 8.90 0.48 10.66
N ASP A 126 10.23 0.65 10.63
CA ASP A 126 10.91 1.79 11.24
C ASP A 126 10.41 3.11 10.64
N LEU A 127 10.26 3.15 9.31
CA LEU A 127 9.72 4.30 8.60
C LEU A 127 8.23 4.50 8.92
N ALA A 128 7.42 3.44 9.03
CA ALA A 128 6.01 3.57 9.37
C ALA A 128 5.82 4.17 10.77
N ILE A 129 6.66 3.82 11.74
CA ILE A 129 6.64 4.46 13.07
C ILE A 129 7.06 5.93 12.97
N LYS A 130 8.21 6.21 12.33
CA LYS A 130 8.74 7.56 12.19
C LYS A 130 7.78 8.52 11.49
N TYR A 131 7.04 8.04 10.48
CA TYR A 131 6.13 8.83 9.66
C TYR A 131 4.65 8.71 10.04
N ASN A 132 4.35 8.05 11.17
CA ASN A 132 3.00 7.83 11.69
C ASN A 132 2.06 7.17 10.66
N LEU A 133 2.51 6.05 10.09
CA LEU A 133 1.78 5.23 9.11
C LEU A 133 1.32 3.88 9.68
N VAL A 134 1.36 3.70 11.00
CA VAL A 134 0.92 2.45 11.66
C VAL A 134 -0.50 2.07 11.27
N ASP A 135 -1.40 3.04 11.12
CA ASP A 135 -2.77 2.79 10.70
C ASP A 135 -2.90 2.45 9.20
N ASN A 136 -1.85 2.64 8.38
CA ASN A 136 -1.86 2.45 6.93
C ASN A 136 -1.10 1.20 6.48
N ILE A 137 -0.67 0.33 7.38
CA ILE A 137 0.04 -0.90 7.03
C ILE A 137 -0.68 -2.15 7.52
N LEU A 138 -0.53 -3.24 6.77
CA LEU A 138 -1.19 -4.52 7.00
C LEU A 138 -0.14 -5.62 6.97
N TRP A 139 -0.08 -6.47 8.00
CA TRP A 139 0.71 -7.68 7.88
C TRP A 139 -0.07 -8.77 7.15
N ALA A 140 0.59 -9.51 6.26
CA ALA A 140 0.04 -10.68 5.59
C ALA A 140 1.12 -11.77 5.49
N ASN A 141 0.71 -13.04 5.40
CA ASN A 141 1.67 -14.14 5.30
C ASN A 141 1.98 -14.57 3.86
N ASP A 142 1.20 -14.10 2.89
CA ASP A 142 1.31 -14.42 1.47
C ASP A 142 1.35 -15.93 1.15
N TYR A 143 0.53 -16.72 1.82
CA TYR A 143 0.41 -18.15 1.52
C TYR A 143 -0.20 -18.38 0.11
N PRO A 144 0.35 -19.29 -0.72
CA PRO A 144 1.42 -20.26 -0.45
C PRO A 144 2.79 -19.89 -1.04
N HIS A 145 3.04 -18.62 -1.32
CA HIS A 145 4.24 -18.19 -2.04
C HIS A 145 5.53 -18.42 -1.25
N HIS A 146 6.65 -18.51 -1.97
CA HIS A 146 7.97 -18.76 -1.37
C HIS A 146 8.49 -17.55 -0.59
N GLU A 147 8.12 -16.35 -1.03
CA GLU A 147 8.31 -15.06 -0.37
C GLU A 147 7.39 -14.87 0.84
N GLY A 148 6.40 -15.74 1.02
CA GLY A 148 5.52 -15.76 2.17
C GLY A 148 6.20 -16.26 3.45
N SER A 149 5.48 -16.19 4.57
CA SER A 149 5.98 -16.61 5.88
C SER A 149 5.44 -17.95 6.36
N TRP A 150 4.53 -18.59 5.63
CA TRP A 150 3.98 -19.90 6.03
C TRP A 150 5.04 -21.01 5.96
N PRO A 151 5.10 -21.95 6.93
CA PRO A 151 4.28 -22.10 8.14
C PRO A 151 4.83 -21.38 9.38
N HIS A 152 5.80 -20.50 9.22
CA HIS A 152 6.56 -19.83 10.28
C HIS A 152 6.11 -18.38 10.54
N SER A 153 4.83 -18.09 10.35
CA SER A 153 4.28 -16.74 10.46
C SER A 153 4.48 -16.10 11.83
N ALA A 154 4.29 -16.86 12.92
CA ALA A 154 4.51 -16.35 14.27
C ALA A 154 5.98 -15.94 14.47
N GLN A 155 6.92 -16.75 14.01
CA GLN A 155 8.35 -16.44 14.08
C GLN A 155 8.71 -15.21 13.22
N ALA A 156 8.10 -15.05 12.04
CA ALA A 156 8.32 -13.88 11.18
C ALA A 156 7.84 -12.57 11.85
N ILE A 157 6.70 -12.61 12.52
CA ILE A 157 6.18 -11.47 13.30
C ILE A 157 7.17 -11.12 14.43
N GLU A 158 7.61 -12.08 15.23
CA GLU A 158 8.52 -11.79 16.35
C GLU A 158 9.89 -11.28 15.92
N ARG A 159 10.39 -11.70 14.74
CA ARG A 159 11.68 -11.20 14.21
C ARG A 159 11.67 -9.72 13.87
N THR A 160 10.51 -9.16 13.51
CA THR A 160 10.41 -7.79 12.94
C THR A 160 9.60 -6.83 13.81
N MET A 161 8.75 -7.34 14.69
CA MET A 161 7.83 -6.54 15.50
C MET A 161 8.10 -6.61 17.01
N GLY A 162 9.29 -7.08 17.41
CA GLY A 162 9.66 -7.25 18.83
C GLY A 162 9.67 -5.93 19.63
N ASP A 163 10.01 -4.81 18.97
CA ASP A 163 10.09 -3.49 19.61
C ASP A 163 8.77 -2.68 19.53
N LEU A 164 7.74 -3.22 18.88
CA LEU A 164 6.44 -2.57 18.75
C LEU A 164 5.59 -2.80 20.00
N THR A 165 4.85 -1.77 20.41
CA THR A 165 3.85 -1.90 21.49
C THR A 165 2.72 -2.84 21.07
N ASP A 166 2.07 -3.48 22.04
CA ASP A 166 0.89 -4.34 21.79
C ASP A 166 -0.20 -3.63 20.98
N ALA A 167 -0.39 -2.32 21.23
CA ALA A 167 -1.35 -1.52 20.48
C ALA A 167 -0.97 -1.37 18.99
N GLN A 168 0.31 -1.11 18.70
CA GLN A 168 0.82 -1.06 17.32
C GLN A 168 0.70 -2.43 16.64
N ARG A 169 1.09 -3.50 17.33
CA ARG A 169 0.97 -4.87 16.82
C ARG A 169 -0.48 -5.23 16.52
N ALA A 170 -1.41 -4.94 17.41
CA ALA A 170 -2.84 -5.19 17.20
C ALA A 170 -3.41 -4.42 16.00
N ARG A 171 -2.95 -3.17 15.77
CA ARG A 171 -3.30 -2.41 14.56
C ARG A 171 -2.83 -3.11 13.29
N ILE A 172 -1.54 -3.41 13.22
CA ILE A 172 -0.86 -3.94 12.03
C ILE A 172 -1.35 -5.36 11.70
N LEU A 173 -1.51 -6.21 12.72
CA LEU A 173 -1.85 -7.63 12.57
C LEU A 173 -3.35 -7.89 12.38
N GLY A 174 -4.23 -6.92 12.67
CA GLY A 174 -5.67 -7.17 12.64
C GLY A 174 -6.56 -5.93 12.46
N PHE A 175 -6.47 -4.92 13.33
CA PHE A 175 -7.48 -3.85 13.33
C PHE A 175 -7.47 -2.98 12.08
N ASN A 176 -6.33 -2.82 11.41
CA ASN A 176 -6.28 -2.13 10.12
C ASN A 176 -7.03 -2.91 9.04
N ALA A 177 -6.91 -4.24 9.04
CA ALA A 177 -7.66 -5.10 8.12
C ALA A 177 -9.16 -5.06 8.43
N VAL A 178 -9.55 -5.10 9.71
CA VAL A 178 -10.95 -4.91 10.14
C VAL A 178 -11.50 -3.58 9.62
N ARG A 179 -10.75 -2.48 9.80
CA ARG A 179 -11.16 -1.14 9.34
C ARG A 179 -11.30 -1.06 7.84
N LEU A 180 -10.43 -1.73 7.08
CA LEU A 180 -10.40 -1.68 5.63
C LEU A 180 -11.44 -2.59 4.98
N PHE A 181 -11.56 -3.84 5.45
CA PHE A 181 -12.39 -4.89 4.85
C PHE A 181 -13.73 -5.10 5.56
N LYS A 182 -13.95 -4.47 6.71
CA LYS A 182 -15.21 -4.48 7.47
C LYS A 182 -15.70 -5.87 7.91
N PHE A 183 -14.79 -6.80 8.17
CA PHE A 183 -15.13 -8.05 8.85
C PHE A 183 -15.20 -7.85 10.37
N ASN A 184 -15.88 -8.75 11.07
CA ASN A 184 -15.99 -8.69 12.54
C ASN A 184 -14.61 -8.86 13.17
N ALA A 185 -14.23 -7.93 14.05
CA ALA A 185 -13.00 -8.06 14.81
C ALA A 185 -13.02 -9.37 15.63
N PRO A 186 -11.89 -10.10 15.70
CA PRO A 186 -11.77 -11.19 16.66
C PRO A 186 -11.96 -10.65 18.08
N ALA A 187 -12.57 -11.48 18.94
CA ALA A 187 -12.90 -11.15 20.33
C ALA A 187 -11.67 -10.86 21.19
#